data_AF-A0AAU8DED6-F1
#
_entry.id   AF-A0AAU8DED6-F1
#
_cell.length_a   1.000
_cell.length_b   1.000
_cell.length_c   1.000
_cell.angle_alpha   90.00
_cell.angle_beta   90.00
_cell.angle_gamma   90.00
#
_symmetry.space_group_name_H-M   'P 1'
#
loop_
_entity.id
_entity.type
_entity.pdbx_description
1 polymer ?
#
loop_
_entity_poly.entity_id
_entity_poly.type
_entity_poly.pdbx_seq_one_letter_code
_entity_poly.pdbx_strand_id
1 'polypeptide(L)'
;MITQEIFNTVYLGLAAQDFRQSYDDDTDQCAYRGPNNLKCAIGHLIPDDKYHPEMDGSIWLARNFHAARMLTELSRDEFSLLQNAHDYANTPADMRERFESIAKTYNLKVPA
;
A
#
# COMPACT_ATOMS: atom_id res chain seq x y z
N MET A 1 0.01 10.07 11.55
CA MET A 1 -1.08 9.14 11.95
C MET A 1 -1.83 8.79 10.70
N ILE A 2 -2.07 7.50 10.46
CA ILE A 2 -2.87 7.06 9.31
C ILE A 2 -4.26 7.70 9.45
N THR A 3 -4.62 8.55 8.50
CA THR A 3 -5.94 9.20 8.46
C THR A 3 -6.98 8.24 7.89
N GLN A 4 -8.26 8.53 8.15
CA GLN A 4 -9.36 7.78 7.56
C GLN A 4 -9.34 7.82 6.02
N GLU A 5 -8.91 8.94 5.43
CA GLU A 5 -8.80 9.10 3.97
C GLU A 5 -7.72 8.20 3.37
N ILE A 6 -6.53 8.20 3.98
CA ILE A 6 -5.42 7.31 3.57
C ILE A 6 -5.87 5.86 3.68
N PHE A 7 -6.44 5.48 4.83
CA PHE A 7 -6.91 4.12 5.05
C PHE A 7 -8.00 3.70 4.06
N ASN A 8 -8.99 4.56 3.81
CA ASN A 8 -10.04 4.27 2.82
C ASN A 8 -9.46 4.07 1.43
N THR A 9 -8.53 4.93 1.01
CA THR A 9 -7.89 4.84 -0.30
C THR A 9 -7.18 3.51 -0.48
N VAL A 10 -6.38 3.10 0.51
CA VAL A 10 -5.67 1.82 0.47
C VAL A 10 -6.63 0.65 0.54
N TYR A 11 -7.56 0.64 1.51
CA TYR A 11 -8.47 -0.49 1.73
C TYR A 11 -9.39 -0.71 0.53
N LEU A 12 -10.01 0.36 0.01
CA LEU A 12 -10.89 0.25 -1.16
C LEU A 12 -10.11 -0.16 -2.41
N GLY A 13 -8.89 0.36 -2.59
CA GLY A 13 -8.03 -0.04 -3.68
C GLY A 13 -7.68 -1.53 -3.63
N LEU A 14 -7.28 -2.02 -2.46
CA LEU A 14 -6.99 -3.44 -2.26
C LEU A 14 -8.26 -4.30 -2.40
N ALA A 15 -9.40 -3.85 -1.89
CA ALA A 15 -10.68 -4.54 -2.05
C ALA A 15 -11.10 -4.65 -3.52
N ALA A 16 -10.88 -3.59 -4.32
CA ALA A 16 -11.18 -3.58 -5.75
C ALA A 16 -10.34 -4.57 -6.57
N GLN A 17 -9.22 -5.04 -6.02
CA GLN A 17 -8.38 -6.10 -6.61
C GLN A 17 -8.47 -7.43 -5.84
N ASP A 18 -9.57 -7.65 -5.11
CA ASP A 18 -9.84 -8.84 -4.29
C ASP A 18 -8.72 -9.15 -3.29
N PHE A 19 -8.06 -8.13 -2.76
CA PHE A 19 -6.89 -8.22 -1.87
C PHE A 19 -5.75 -9.10 -2.43
N ARG A 20 -5.67 -9.22 -3.76
CA ARG A 20 -4.55 -9.90 -4.42
C ARG A 20 -3.28 -9.06 -4.28
N GLN A 21 -2.17 -9.67 -3.93
CA GLN A 21 -0.90 -8.94 -3.83
C GLN A 21 -0.42 -8.46 -5.20
N SER A 22 0.10 -7.24 -5.22
CA SER A 22 0.85 -6.71 -6.36
C SER A 22 2.29 -7.23 -6.28
N TYR A 23 2.47 -8.50 -6.63
CA TYR A 23 3.75 -9.20 -6.62
C TYR A 23 4.26 -9.38 -8.04
N ASP A 24 5.55 -9.13 -8.24
CA ASP A 24 6.25 -9.32 -9.49
C ASP A 24 7.16 -10.56 -9.36
N ASP A 25 6.80 -11.63 -10.07
CA ASP A 25 7.50 -12.92 -10.03
C ASP A 25 8.91 -12.86 -10.65
N ASP A 26 9.17 -11.93 -11.58
CA ASP A 26 10.46 -11.80 -12.25
C ASP A 26 11.51 -11.16 -11.33
N THR A 27 11.06 -10.24 -10.48
CA THR A 27 11.90 -9.51 -9.53
C THR A 27 11.81 -10.03 -8.09
N ASP A 28 10.91 -10.98 -7.82
CA ASP A 28 10.65 -11.59 -6.50
C ASP A 28 10.35 -10.53 -5.42
N GLN A 29 9.58 -9.51 -5.79
CA GLN A 29 9.26 -8.37 -4.92
C GLN A 29 7.88 -7.78 -5.17
N CYS A 30 7.41 -7.01 -4.19
CA CYS A 30 6.22 -6.19 -4.30
C CYS A 30 6.44 -5.01 -5.25
N ALA A 31 5.45 -4.72 -6.09
CA ALA A 31 5.46 -3.58 -7.00
C ALA A 31 4.33 -2.59 -6.65
N TYR A 32 4.62 -1.28 -6.73
CA TYR A 32 3.63 -0.20 -6.64
C TYR A 32 2.59 -0.28 -7.76
N ARG A 33 3.01 -0.69 -8.95
CA ARG A 33 2.16 -1.00 -10.11
C ARG A 33 2.63 -2.34 -10.69
N GLY A 34 2.12 -3.44 -10.14
CA GLY A 34 2.53 -4.78 -10.52
C GLY A 34 1.78 -5.35 -11.72
N PRO A 35 2.09 -6.61 -12.08
CA PRO A 35 1.39 -7.35 -13.12
C PRO A 35 -0.13 -7.35 -12.92
N ASN A 36 -0.87 -7.46 -14.02
CA ASN A 36 -2.34 -7.48 -14.04
C ASN A 36 -3.01 -6.20 -13.49
N ASN A 37 -2.35 -5.04 -13.60
CA ASN A 37 -2.82 -3.75 -13.08
C ASN A 37 -3.07 -3.74 -11.56
N LEU A 38 -2.40 -4.63 -10.82
CA LEU A 38 -2.46 -4.65 -9.36
C LEU A 38 -1.61 -3.51 -8.80
N LYS A 39 -2.01 -2.98 -7.64
CA LYS A 39 -1.24 -1.97 -6.90
C LYS A 39 -1.01 -2.48 -5.50
N CYS A 40 0.17 -2.24 -4.93
CA CYS A 40 0.39 -2.54 -3.52
C CYS A 40 -0.30 -1.50 -2.62
N ALA A 41 -0.18 -1.67 -1.30
CA ALA A 41 -0.76 -0.74 -0.33
C ALA A 41 -0.33 0.71 -0.57
N ILE A 42 0.98 0.95 -0.72
CA ILE A 42 1.50 2.29 -1.02
C ILE A 42 1.19 2.70 -2.45
N GLY A 43 1.18 1.75 -3.39
CA GLY A 43 0.82 1.99 -4.78
C GLY A 43 -0.53 2.70 -4.93
N HIS A 44 -1.54 2.32 -4.15
CA HIS A 44 -2.85 2.98 -4.17
C HIS A 44 -2.82 4.47 -3.74
N LEU A 45 -1.79 4.90 -3.02
CA LEU A 45 -1.60 6.29 -2.60
C LEU A 45 -0.78 7.12 -3.60
N ILE A 46 -0.17 6.49 -4.61
CA ILE A 46 0.62 7.18 -5.63
C ILE A 46 -0.33 7.64 -6.75
N PRO A 47 -0.48 8.96 -6.98
CA PRO A 47 -1.23 9.47 -8.12
C PRO A 47 -0.65 8.97 -9.45
N ASP A 48 -1.50 8.71 -10.44
CA ASP A 48 -1.06 8.13 -11.72
C ASP A 48 -0.10 9.07 -12.49
N ASP A 49 -0.24 10.40 -12.34
CA ASP A 49 0.68 11.39 -12.94
C ASP A 49 2.03 11.51 -12.22
N LYS A 50 2.17 10.89 -11.05
CA LYS A 50 3.39 10.89 -10.23
C LYS A 50 4.10 9.54 -10.23
N TYR A 51 3.44 8.48 -10.70
CA TYR A 51 4.06 7.19 -10.82
C TYR A 51 5.09 7.19 -11.97
N HIS A 52 6.26 6.65 -11.69
CA HIS A 52 7.29 6.38 -12.69
C HIS A 52 7.71 4.92 -12.59
N PRO A 53 7.85 4.17 -13.69
CA PRO A 53 8.26 2.76 -13.66
C PRO A 53 9.58 2.49 -12.91
N GLU A 54 10.47 3.47 -12.86
CA GLU A 54 11.72 3.42 -12.09
C GLU A 54 11.50 3.27 -10.57
N MET A 55 10.30 3.59 -10.07
CA MET A 55 9.90 3.35 -8.68
C MET A 55 9.78 1.86 -8.36
N ASP A 56 9.47 1.00 -9.34
CA ASP A 56 9.41 -0.46 -9.13
C ASP A 56 10.77 -1.12 -9.36
N GLY A 57 11.62 -0.50 -10.18
CA GLY A 57 13.02 -0.93 -10.38
C GLY A 57 13.98 -0.51 -9.25
N SER A 58 13.53 0.35 -8.34
CA SER A 58 14.31 0.82 -7.18
C SER A 58 13.44 0.74 -5.93
N ILE A 59 13.92 0.19 -4.82
CA ILE A 59 13.11 0.13 -3.59
C ILE A 59 12.95 1.54 -3.01
N TRP A 60 11.82 2.21 -3.32
CA TRP A 60 11.48 3.48 -2.70
C TRP A 60 11.02 3.24 -1.27
N LEU A 61 11.57 4.02 -0.35
CA LEU A 61 11.14 4.02 1.05
C LEU A 61 10.39 5.33 1.35
N ALA A 62 9.76 5.42 2.52
CA ALA A 62 9.08 6.65 2.96
C ALA A 62 9.94 7.92 2.74
N ARG A 63 11.26 7.86 3.00
CA ARG A 63 12.20 8.97 2.77
C ARG A 63 12.26 9.44 1.30
N ASN A 64 12.14 8.51 0.35
CA ASN A 64 12.17 8.81 -1.08
C ASN A 64 10.89 9.58 -1.47
N PHE A 65 9.73 9.10 -1.03
CA PHE A 65 8.46 9.80 -1.23
C PHE A 65 8.46 11.19 -0.57
N HIS A 66 8.97 11.30 0.67
CA HIS A 66 9.05 12.59 1.35
C HIS A 66 9.98 13.58 0.64
N ALA A 67 11.13 13.12 0.13
CA ALA A 67 12.04 13.93 -0.67
C ALA A 67 11.38 14.42 -1.97
N ALA A 68 10.51 13.61 -2.56
CA ALA A 68 9.68 13.97 -3.72
C ALA A 68 8.43 14.79 -3.35
N ARG A 69 8.26 15.20 -2.08
CA ARG A 69 7.07 15.90 -1.54
C ARG A 69 5.76 15.12 -1.74
N MET A 70 5.84 13.80 -1.68
CA MET A 70 4.71 12.88 -1.74
C MET A 70 4.58 12.13 -0.42
N LEU A 71 3.34 11.77 -0.07
CA LEU A 71 3.04 10.95 1.11
C LEU A 71 3.63 11.49 2.43
N THR A 72 3.89 12.80 2.53
CA THR A 72 4.54 13.44 3.69
C THR A 72 3.71 13.37 4.97
N GLU A 73 2.42 13.04 4.85
CA GLU A 73 1.47 12.78 5.93
C GLU A 73 1.78 11.47 6.69
N LEU A 74 2.44 10.51 6.02
CA LEU A 74 2.79 9.22 6.61
C LEU A 74 4.13 9.32 7.33
N SER A 75 4.18 8.86 8.58
CA SER A 75 5.48 8.58 9.19
C SER A 75 6.16 7.38 8.51
N ARG A 76 7.47 7.22 8.72
CA ARG A 76 8.18 6.00 8.28
C ARG A 76 7.50 4.73 8.79
N ASP A 77 7.05 4.74 10.05
CA ASP A 77 6.46 3.57 10.68
C ASP A 77 5.06 3.28 10.14
N GLU A 78 4.29 4.33 9.81
CA GLU A 78 2.96 4.18 9.19
C GLU A 78 3.05 3.67 7.75
N PHE A 79 4.02 4.19 6.99
CA PHE A 79 4.35 3.67 5.67
C PHE A 79 4.71 2.18 5.73
N SER A 80 5.64 1.81 6.62
CA SER A 80 6.03 0.42 6.81
C SER A 80 4.88 -0.45 7.30
N LEU A 81 4.01 0.06 8.17
CA LEU A 81 2.85 -0.69 8.66
C LEU A 81 1.90 -1.07 7.52
N LEU A 82 1.54 -0.11 6.66
CA LEU A 82 0.66 -0.35 5.51
C LEU A 82 1.29 -1.34 4.53
N GLN A 83 2.58 -1.15 4.21
CA GLN A 83 3.30 -2.02 3.28
C GLN A 83 3.45 -3.44 3.84
N ASN A 84 3.81 -3.59 5.13
CA ASN A 84 3.95 -4.89 5.78
C ASN A 84 2.63 -5.66 5.88
N ALA A 85 1.50 -4.98 6.05
CA ALA A 85 0.19 -5.62 6.04
C ALA A 85 -0.14 -6.25 4.67
N HIS A 86 0.35 -5.64 3.58
CA HIS A 86 0.27 -6.21 2.24
C HIS A 86 1.33 -7.31 2.02
N ASP A 87 2.61 -7.03 2.25
CA ASP A 87 3.73 -7.89 1.83
C ASP A 87 3.80 -9.20 2.63
N TYR A 88 3.38 -9.19 3.90
CA TYR A 88 3.39 -10.40 4.75
C TYR A 88 2.06 -11.16 4.75
N ALA A 89 1.09 -10.77 3.91
CA ALA A 89 -0.14 -11.52 3.78
C ALA A 89 0.07 -12.78 2.94
N ASN A 90 -0.40 -13.93 3.42
CA ASN A 90 -0.29 -15.21 2.71
C ASN A 90 -1.49 -15.48 1.79
N THR A 91 -2.62 -14.84 2.06
CA THR A 91 -3.87 -14.99 1.31
C THR A 91 -4.62 -13.66 1.27
N PRO A 92 -5.57 -13.48 0.32
CA PRO A 92 -6.48 -12.33 0.34
C PRO A 92 -7.22 -12.10 1.67
N ALA A 93 -7.66 -13.19 2.32
CA ALA A 93 -8.34 -13.11 3.61
C ALA A 93 -7.39 -12.61 4.72
N ASP A 94 -6.15 -13.13 4.74
CA ASP A 94 -5.10 -12.68 5.68
C ASP A 94 -4.77 -11.19 5.47
N MET A 95 -4.66 -10.74 4.20
CA MET A 95 -4.45 -9.32 3.91
C MET A 95 -5.60 -8.46 4.45
N ARG A 96 -6.85 -8.85 4.19
CA ARG A 96 -8.02 -8.15 4.70
C ARG A 96 -7.99 -8.05 6.23
N GLU A 97 -7.75 -9.15 6.92
CA GLU A 97 -7.67 -9.20 8.39
C GLU A 97 -6.57 -8.27 8.94
N ARG A 98 -5.40 -8.21 8.29
CA ARG A 98 -4.32 -7.30 8.67
C ARG A 98 -4.72 -5.83 8.55
N PHE A 99 -5.41 -5.45 7.47
CA PHE A 99 -5.90 -4.09 7.32
C PHE A 99 -7.04 -3.77 8.31
N GLU A 100 -7.91 -4.73 8.62
CA GLU A 100 -8.93 -4.56 9.68
C GLU A 100 -8.28 -4.39 11.06
N SER A 101 -7.15 -5.06 11.32
CA SER A 101 -6.35 -4.86 12.54
C SER A 101 -5.71 -3.47 12.61
N ILE A 102 -5.23 -2.92 11.48
CA ILE A 102 -4.79 -1.52 11.40
C ILE A 102 -5.95 -0.59 11.72
N ALA A 103 -7.13 -0.82 11.15
CA ALA A 103 -8.32 0.00 11.44
C ALA A 103 -8.64 0.02 12.94
N LYS A 104 -8.62 -1.15 13.59
CA LYS A 104 -8.84 -1.25 15.04
C LYS A 104 -7.77 -0.50 15.84
N THR A 105 -6.49 -0.66 15.49
CA THR A 105 -5.35 -0.03 16.19
C THR A 105 -5.44 1.49 16.14
N TYR A 106 -5.82 2.05 14.99
CA TYR A 106 -5.89 3.49 14.77
C TYR A 106 -7.30 4.07 14.97
N ASN A 107 -8.25 3.27 15.47
CA ASN A 107 -9.66 3.66 15.66
C ASN A 107 -10.30 4.22 14.37
N LEU A 108 -10.00 3.59 13.23
CA LEU A 108 -10.53 3.89 11.91
C LEU A 108 -11.71 2.98 11.60
N LYS A 109 -12.56 3.41 10.67
CA LYS A 109 -13.68 2.61 10.16
C LYS A 109 -13.24 1.83 8.93
N VAL A 110 -13.62 0.55 8.87
CA VAL A 110 -13.54 -0.24 7.64
C VAL A 110 -14.61 0.31 6.68
N PRO A 111 -14.25 0.74 5.46
CA PRO A 111 -15.23 1.21 4.50
C PRO A 111 -16.10 0.04 4.03
N ALA A 112 -17.38 0.33 3.78
CA ALA A 112 -18.37 -0.65 3.30
C ALA A 112 -18.14 -1.03 1.84
#